data_AF-A0A6P0HF78-F1
#
_entry.id   AF-A0A6P0HF78-F1
#
_cell.length_a   1.000
_cell.length_b   1.000
_cell.length_c   1.000
_cell.angle_alpha   90.00
_cell.angle_beta   90.00
_cell.angle_gamma   90.00
#
_symmetry.space_group_name_H-M   'P 1'
#
loop_
_entity.id
_entity.type
_entity.pdbx_description
1 polymer ?
#
loop_
_entity_poly.entity_id
_entity_poly.type
_entity_poly.pdbx_seq_one_letter_code
_entity_poly.pdbx_strand_id
1 'polypeptide(L)'
;MSLETTRVEIDASQWADLEEALSALARALRFPDYFGGNLDALVDCLRDVVDGDDRIGLPSRALAVDVRGYSRFAARSAGPASRLEATVADVSSEAAADGFTLTWNLDGRAPVTGGGAP
;
A
#
# COMPACT_ATOMS: atom_id res chain seq x y z
N MET A 1 -22.94 9.13 -3.87
CA MET A 1 -22.74 7.73 -3.47
C MET A 1 -21.38 7.66 -2.81
N SER A 2 -21.30 7.38 -1.52
CA SER A 2 -20.01 7.08 -0.88
C SER A 2 -19.57 5.72 -1.39
N LEU A 3 -18.38 5.61 -1.98
CA LEU A 3 -17.78 4.31 -2.25
C LEU A 3 -17.58 3.61 -0.91
N GLU A 4 -17.97 2.35 -0.80
CA GLU A 4 -17.49 1.52 0.31
C GLU A 4 -15.97 1.40 0.14
N THR A 5 -15.21 1.71 1.18
CA THR A 5 -13.75 1.60 1.14
C THR A 5 -13.35 0.34 1.88
N THR A 6 -12.64 -0.56 1.21
CA THR A 6 -12.02 -1.69 1.90
C THR A 6 -10.81 -1.20 2.65
N ARG A 7 -10.67 -1.58 3.92
CA ARG A 7 -9.59 -1.11 4.79
C ARG A 7 -8.75 -2.28 5.28
N VAL A 8 -7.43 -2.16 5.14
CA VAL A 8 -6.44 -3.14 5.59
C VAL A 8 -5.54 -2.47 6.62
N GLU A 9 -5.41 -3.07 7.80
CA GLU A 9 -4.60 -2.52 8.89
C GLU A 9 -3.34 -3.36 9.11
N ILE A 10 -2.21 -2.67 9.29
CA ILE A 10 -0.89 -3.29 9.40
C ILE A 10 -0.12 -2.62 10.55
N ASP A 11 0.51 -3.41 11.42
CA ASP A 11 1.43 -2.91 12.43
C ASP A 11 2.87 -2.92 11.88
N ALA A 12 3.45 -1.73 11.77
CA ALA A 12 4.83 -1.49 11.33
C ALA A 12 5.77 -1.17 12.50
N SER A 13 5.31 -1.30 13.76
CA SER A 13 6.08 -0.85 14.92
C SER A 13 7.40 -1.62 15.09
N GLN A 14 7.46 -2.84 14.56
CA GLN A 14 8.61 -3.75 14.65
C GLN A 14 9.41 -3.86 13.36
N TRP A 15 8.99 -3.25 12.24
CA TRP A 15 9.74 -3.37 10.99
C TRP A 15 11.16 -2.81 11.15
N ALA A 16 12.16 -3.62 10.79
CA ALA A 16 13.56 -3.28 10.83
C ALA A 16 14.05 -2.81 9.45
N ASP A 17 13.54 -3.38 8.37
CA ASP A 17 14.03 -3.12 7.02
C ASP A 17 12.93 -3.33 5.94
N LEU A 18 13.33 -3.17 4.69
CA LEU A 18 12.41 -3.21 3.56
C LEU A 18 11.83 -4.62 3.33
N GLU A 19 12.59 -5.67 3.65
CA GLU A 19 12.14 -7.05 3.45
C GLU A 19 10.98 -7.37 4.41
N GLU A 20 11.11 -7.01 5.69
CA GLU A 20 10.03 -7.16 6.66
C GLU A 20 8.80 -6.33 6.31
N ALA A 21 8.99 -5.09 5.83
CA ALA A 21 7.90 -4.25 5.37
C ALA A 21 7.14 -4.88 4.20
N LEU A 22 7.87 -5.35 3.18
CA LEU A 22 7.28 -5.99 2.00
C LEU A 22 6.59 -7.32 2.33
N SER A 23 7.17 -8.12 3.22
CA SER A 23 6.56 -9.36 3.70
C SER A 23 5.25 -9.11 4.45
N ALA A 24 5.24 -8.11 5.34
CA ALA A 24 4.05 -7.73 6.09
C ALA A 24 2.93 -7.20 5.18
N LEU A 25 3.29 -6.39 4.17
CA LEU A 25 2.38 -5.90 3.14
C LEU A 25 1.79 -7.05 2.32
N ALA A 26 2.63 -7.94 1.81
CA ALA A 26 2.21 -9.09 1.02
C ALA A 26 1.22 -9.97 1.79
N ARG A 27 1.50 -10.24 3.08
CA ARG A 27 0.59 -11.02 3.92
C ARG A 27 -0.75 -10.30 4.17
N ALA A 28 -0.71 -9.01 4.48
CA ALA A 28 -1.91 -8.24 4.80
C ALA A 28 -2.81 -8.04 3.57
N LEU A 29 -2.21 -7.81 2.41
CA LEU A 29 -2.88 -7.66 1.13
C LEU A 29 -3.13 -8.99 0.43
N ARG A 30 -2.73 -10.14 1.02
CA ARG A 30 -2.91 -11.48 0.45
C ARG A 30 -2.29 -11.64 -0.96
N PHE A 31 -1.10 -11.09 -1.16
CA PHE A 31 -0.34 -11.29 -2.38
C PHE A 31 0.01 -12.76 -2.60
N PRO A 32 0.21 -13.18 -3.85
CA PRO A 32 0.49 -14.57 -4.20
C PRO A 32 1.84 -15.06 -3.65
N ASP A 33 1.98 -16.38 -3.49
CA ASP A 33 3.20 -17.02 -2.97
C ASP A 33 4.46 -16.76 -3.81
N TYR A 34 4.28 -16.38 -5.09
CA TYR A 34 5.38 -15.99 -5.98
C TYR A 34 5.79 -14.50 -5.86
N PHE A 35 5.28 -13.78 -4.86
CA PHE A 35 5.65 -12.39 -4.61
C PHE A 35 7.17 -12.24 -4.45
N GLY A 36 7.78 -11.44 -5.32
CA GLY A 36 9.24 -11.35 -5.47
C GLY A 36 9.98 -10.59 -4.36
N GLY A 37 9.30 -10.15 -3.30
CA GLY A 37 9.93 -9.53 -2.12
C GLY A 37 10.69 -8.23 -2.41
N ASN A 38 10.30 -7.50 -3.46
CA ASN A 38 10.93 -6.24 -3.87
C ASN A 38 9.86 -5.19 -4.25
N LEU A 39 10.28 -3.94 -4.46
CA LEU A 39 9.36 -2.82 -4.73
C LEU A 39 8.70 -2.92 -6.11
N ASP A 40 9.38 -3.44 -7.13
CA ASP A 40 8.75 -3.69 -8.44
C ASP A 40 7.63 -4.73 -8.31
N ALA A 41 7.88 -5.83 -7.59
CA ALA A 41 6.86 -6.84 -7.33
C ALA A 41 5.67 -6.29 -6.52
N LEU A 42 5.91 -5.31 -5.62
CA LEU A 42 4.84 -4.61 -4.90
C LEU A 42 3.98 -3.79 -5.87
N VAL A 43 4.59 -3.05 -6.79
CA VAL A 43 3.87 -2.27 -7.80
C VAL A 43 3.04 -3.18 -8.68
N ASP A 44 3.61 -4.27 -9.20
CA ASP A 44 2.89 -5.23 -10.05
C ASP A 44 1.67 -5.82 -9.33
N CYS A 45 1.83 -6.27 -8.08
CA CYS A 45 0.70 -6.81 -7.33
C CYS A 45 -0.38 -5.77 -7.03
N LEU A 46 0.00 -4.52 -6.76
CA LEU A 46 -0.96 -3.43 -6.54
C LEU A 46 -1.69 -3.04 -7.84
N ARG A 47 -1.03 -3.11 -9.00
CA ARG A 47 -1.67 -2.89 -10.30
C ARG A 47 -2.69 -3.98 -10.61
N ASP A 48 -2.36 -5.26 -10.37
CA ASP A 48 -3.32 -6.35 -10.50
C ASP A 48 -4.57 -6.11 -9.63
N VAL A 49 -4.37 -5.63 -8.39
CA VAL A 49 -5.49 -5.24 -7.50
C VAL A 49 -6.36 -4.14 -8.09
N VAL A 50 -5.73 -3.10 -8.64
CA VAL A 50 -6.42 -1.96 -9.26
C VAL A 50 -7.21 -2.39 -10.50
N ASP A 51 -6.65 -3.29 -11.30
CA ASP A 51 -7.27 -3.85 -12.51
C ASP A 51 -8.45 -4.79 -12.22
N GLY A 52 -8.72 -5.07 -10.93
CA GLY A 52 -9.87 -5.83 -10.48
C GLY A 52 -9.59 -7.30 -10.23
N ASP A 53 -8.36 -7.66 -9.84
CA ASP A 53 -8.03 -9.02 -9.45
C ASP A 53 -8.83 -9.47 -8.20
N ASP A 54 -9.82 -10.33 -8.42
CA ASP A 54 -10.74 -10.84 -7.39
C ASP A 54 -10.03 -11.67 -6.30
N ARG A 55 -8.74 -12.02 -6.44
CA ARG A 55 -8.00 -12.82 -5.43
C ARG A 55 -7.94 -12.13 -4.08
N ILE A 56 -7.95 -10.79 -4.08
CA ILE A 56 -7.91 -9.97 -2.88
C ILE A 56 -9.34 -9.69 -2.38
N GLY A 57 -10.34 -10.00 -3.21
CA GLY A 57 -11.76 -9.95 -2.87
C GLY A 57 -12.21 -8.55 -2.49
N LEU A 58 -11.66 -7.51 -3.12
CA LEU A 58 -12.05 -6.13 -2.86
C LEU A 58 -13.42 -5.87 -3.49
N PRO A 59 -14.50 -5.70 -2.71
CA PRO A 59 -15.84 -5.44 -3.25
C PRO A 59 -15.98 -4.04 -3.87
N SER A 60 -14.92 -3.22 -3.88
CA SER A 60 -15.00 -1.78 -4.11
C SER A 60 -13.77 -1.24 -4.85
N ARG A 61 -13.96 -0.22 -5.70
CA ARG A 61 -12.88 0.54 -6.38
C ARG A 61 -12.11 1.50 -5.43
N ALA A 62 -12.06 1.17 -4.15
CA ALA A 62 -11.41 1.97 -3.13
C ALA A 62 -10.78 1.08 -2.05
N LEU A 63 -9.46 1.22 -1.86
CA LEU A 63 -8.65 0.53 -0.86
C LEU A 63 -7.92 1.55 0.00
N ALA A 64 -8.04 1.42 1.33
CA ALA A 64 -7.24 2.13 2.30
C ALA A 64 -6.31 1.15 3.04
N VAL A 65 -5.02 1.45 3.07
CA VAL A 65 -4.00 0.70 3.83
C VAL A 65 -3.52 1.55 4.98
N ASP A 66 -3.81 1.13 6.22
CA ASP A 66 -3.46 1.82 7.45
C ASP A 66 -2.26 1.16 8.12
N VAL A 67 -1.11 1.84 8.05
CA VAL A 67 0.16 1.35 8.56
C VAL A 67 0.48 2.05 9.87
N ARG A 68 0.11 1.41 10.98
CA ARG A 68 0.30 1.93 12.35
C ARG A 68 1.74 1.75 12.79
N GLY A 69 2.27 2.71 13.55
CA GLY A 69 3.65 2.66 14.05
C GLY A 69 4.73 2.87 12.97
N TYR A 70 4.33 3.26 11.76
CA TYR A 70 5.23 3.53 10.63
C TYR A 70 6.32 4.56 10.96
N SER A 71 6.00 5.56 11.78
CA SER A 71 6.96 6.55 12.28
C SER A 71 8.19 5.91 12.94
N ARG A 72 8.04 4.77 13.63
CA ARG A 72 9.15 4.03 14.25
C ARG A 72 10.02 3.33 13.22
N PHE A 73 9.40 2.71 12.22
CA PHE A 73 10.12 2.14 11.09
C PHE A 73 10.91 3.21 10.34
N ALA A 74 10.29 4.34 10.02
CA ALA A 74 10.94 5.45 9.33
C ALA A 74 12.12 6.04 10.14
N ALA A 75 12.01 6.10 11.48
CA ALA A 75 13.09 6.52 12.34
C ALA A 75 14.26 5.52 12.40
N ARG A 76 13.98 4.21 12.34
CA ARG A 76 14.99 3.14 12.35
C ARG A 76 15.69 2.99 11.00
N SER A 77 14.94 3.15 9.92
CA SER A 77 15.35 2.80 8.55
C SER A 77 14.86 3.82 7.53
N ALA A 78 15.40 5.03 7.61
CA ALA A 78 14.97 6.17 6.78
C ALA A 78 15.07 5.90 5.27
N GLY A 79 16.16 5.28 4.79
CA GLY A 79 16.34 4.95 3.38
C GLY A 79 15.25 4.01 2.83
N PRO A 80 15.06 2.83 3.44
CA PRO A 80 13.94 1.93 3.14
C PRO A 80 12.56 2.61 3.20
N ALA A 81 12.30 3.39 4.25
CA ALA A 81 11.02 4.07 4.43
C ALA A 81 10.74 5.11 3.33
N SER A 82 11.74 5.93 2.97
CA SER A 82 11.59 6.90 1.87
C SER A 82 11.34 6.23 0.52
N ARG A 83 11.97 5.08 0.25
CA ARG A 83 11.72 4.31 -0.98
C ARG A 83 10.30 3.76 -1.01
N LEU A 84 9.82 3.19 0.10
CA LEU A 84 8.46 2.70 0.20
C LEU A 84 7.44 3.84 0.05
N GLU A 85 7.64 4.98 0.72
CA GLU A 85 6.82 6.19 0.60
C GLU A 85 6.71 6.66 -0.86
N ALA A 86 7.84 6.72 -1.58
CA ALA A 86 7.85 7.09 -2.98
C ALA A 86 7.09 6.08 -3.86
N THR A 87 7.32 4.78 -3.66
CA THR A 87 6.63 3.72 -4.41
C THR A 87 5.12 3.75 -4.19
N VAL A 88 4.66 3.90 -2.95
CA VAL A 88 3.21 3.95 -2.68
C VAL A 88 2.56 5.23 -3.22
N ALA A 89 3.29 6.34 -3.28
CA ALA A 89 2.80 7.57 -3.90
C ALA A 89 2.65 7.42 -5.41
N ASP A 90 3.64 6.82 -6.07
CA ASP A 90 3.63 6.59 -7.52
C ASP A 90 2.45 5.69 -7.93
N VAL A 91 2.36 4.49 -7.36
CA VAL A 91 1.29 3.54 -7.68
C VAL A 91 -0.10 4.06 -7.32
N SER A 92 -0.22 4.88 -6.26
CA SER A 92 -1.50 5.50 -5.94
C SER A 92 -1.90 6.52 -7.01
N SER A 93 -0.94 7.30 -7.52
CA SER A 93 -1.20 8.24 -8.61
C SER A 93 -1.60 7.52 -9.89
N GLU A 94 -0.97 6.38 -10.20
CA GLU A 94 -1.36 5.53 -11.34
C GLU A 94 -2.78 4.99 -11.16
N ALA A 95 -3.08 4.38 -10.01
CA ALA A 95 -4.40 3.83 -9.70
C ALA A 95 -5.53 4.86 -9.88
N ALA A 96 -5.27 6.11 -9.48
CA ALA A 96 -6.23 7.18 -9.65
C ALA A 96 -6.52 7.54 -11.11
N ALA A 97 -5.52 7.42 -12.00
CA ALA A 97 -5.72 7.60 -13.43
C ALA A 97 -6.69 6.55 -14.02
N ASP A 98 -6.71 5.35 -13.43
CA ASP A 98 -7.61 4.25 -13.78
C ASP A 98 -8.96 4.28 -13.01
N GLY A 99 -9.19 5.35 -12.23
CA GLY A 99 -10.43 5.54 -11.47
C GLY A 99 -10.54 4.65 -10.23
N PHE A 100 -9.41 4.19 -9.70
CA PHE A 100 -9.31 3.44 -8.44
C PHE A 100 -8.73 4.34 -7.34
N THR A 101 -9.38 4.39 -6.18
CA THR A 101 -8.89 5.16 -5.03
C THR A 101 -8.00 4.29 -4.15
N LEU A 102 -6.69 4.48 -4.23
CA LEU A 102 -5.72 3.87 -3.32
C LEU A 102 -5.22 4.91 -2.32
N THR A 103 -5.45 4.65 -1.03
CA THR A 103 -5.03 5.51 0.08
C THR A 103 -4.09 4.77 1.03
N TRP A 104 -2.97 5.38 1.36
CA TRP A 104 -2.02 4.91 2.37
C TRP A 104 -2.00 5.88 3.55
N ASN A 105 -2.41 5.38 4.71
CA ASN A 105 -2.34 6.10 5.98
C ASN A 105 -1.10 5.60 6.74
N LEU A 106 0.03 6.28 6.52
CA LEU A 106 1.29 5.97 7.20
C LEU A 106 1.37 6.81 8.48
N ASP A 107 1.38 6.16 9.65
CA ASP A 107 1.48 6.84 10.94
C ASP A 107 2.63 7.86 10.99
N GLY A 108 2.33 9.08 11.41
CA GLY A 108 3.29 10.19 11.45
C GLY A 108 3.61 10.84 10.10
N ARG A 109 2.92 10.47 9.02
CA ARG A 109 3.01 11.11 7.69
C ARG A 109 1.66 11.68 7.26
N ALA A 110 1.68 12.58 6.29
CA ALA A 110 0.47 12.95 5.58
C ALA A 110 -0.06 11.71 4.81
N PRO A 111 -1.38 11.49 4.78
CA PRO A 111 -1.95 10.40 4.00
C PRO A 111 -1.60 10.58 2.52
N VAL A 112 -1.16 9.49 1.90
CA VAL A 112 -0.88 9.44 0.47
C VAL A 112 -2.12 8.89 -0.20
N THR A 113 -2.77 9.69 -1.04
CA THR A 113 -3.95 9.24 -1.79
C THR A 113 -3.73 9.53 -3.25
N GLY A 114 -3.95 8.51 -4.07
CA GLY A 114 -4.05 8.67 -5.51
C GLY A 114 -5.13 9.70 -5.81
N GLY A 115 -4.76 10.82 -6.43
CA GLY A 115 -5.66 11.94 -6.64
C GLY A 115 -6.85 11.54 -7.49
N GLY A 116 -7.97 11.20 -6.86
CA GLY A 116 -9.28 11.39 -7.49
C GLY A 116 -9.42 12.88 -7.76
N ALA A 117 -9.12 13.31 -8.98
CA ALA A 117 -9.60 14.60 -9.44
C ALA A 117 -11.15 14.55 -9.42
N PRO A 118 -11.81 15.64 -8.99
CA PRO A 118 -13.26 15.69 -8.81
C PRO A 118 -14.05 15.45 -10.09
#